data_AF-A0A378LBC1-F1
#
_entry.id   AF-A0A378LBC1-F1
#
_cell.length_a   1.000
_cell.length_b   1.000
_cell.length_c   1.000
_cell.angle_alpha   90.00
_cell.angle_beta   90.00
_cell.angle_gamma   90.00
#
_symmetry.space_group_name_H-M   'P 1'
#
loop_
_entity.id
_entity.type
_entity.pdbx_description
1 polymer ?
#
loop_
_entity_poly.entity_id
_entity_poly.type
_entity_poly.pdbx_seq_one_letter_code
_entity_poly.pdbx_strand_id
1 'polypeptide(L)'
;MVILDNGSIHKSKKVQAFGKKHDWIELFFLPAYLPEYNPIERFWHWLKQKVYGCKSFTTMEELIQQIHKLIWHFHEGRTVSKIHFNYDAYSDLL
;
A
#
# COMPACT_ATOMS: atom_id res chain seq x y z
N MET A 1 -7.17 -9.51 -9.34
CA MET A 1 -7.53 -8.08 -9.33
C MET A 1 -6.49 -7.27 -8.56
N VAL A 2 -6.15 -6.08 -9.05
CA VAL A 2 -5.26 -5.10 -8.42
C VAL A 2 -6.02 -3.77 -8.32
N ILE A 3 -6.15 -3.24 -7.12
CA ILE A 3 -6.78 -1.93 -6.87
C ILE A 3 -5.70 -0.86 -6.95
N LEU A 4 -5.93 0.15 -7.78
CA LEU A 4 -4.97 1.22 -8.08
C LEU A 4 -5.63 2.59 -7.88
N ASP A 5 -4.83 3.56 -7.45
CA ASP A 5 -5.22 4.96 -7.49
C ASP A 5 -5.11 5.53 -8.92
N ASN A 6 -5.43 6.81 -9.08
CA ASN A 6 -5.39 7.49 -10.37
C ASN A 6 -4.00 8.02 -10.76
N GLY A 7 -2.93 7.54 -10.12
CA GLY A 7 -1.55 7.90 -10.45
C GLY A 7 -1.25 7.71 -11.94
N SER A 8 -0.65 8.72 -12.57
CA SER A 8 -0.41 8.74 -14.03
C SER A 8 0.44 7.56 -14.52
N ILE A 9 1.32 7.05 -13.65
CA ILE A 9 2.16 5.88 -13.91
C ILE A 9 1.33 4.61 -14.15
N HIS A 10 0.21 4.44 -13.44
CA HIS A 10 -0.69 3.30 -13.57
C HIS A 10 -1.45 3.31 -14.90
N LYS A 11 -1.68 4.49 -15.46
CA LYS A 11 -2.34 4.68 -16.75
C LYS A 11 -1.38 4.70 -17.94
N SER A 12 -0.09 4.48 -17.71
CA SER A 12 0.93 4.51 -18.76
C SER A 12 0.71 3.42 -19.81
N LYS A 13 1.14 3.69 -21.06
CA LYS A 13 1.05 2.71 -22.17
C LYS A 13 1.72 1.39 -21.84
N LYS A 14 2.82 1.41 -21.08
CA LYS A 14 3.55 0.21 -20.66
C LYS A 14 2.71 -0.67 -19.72
N VAL A 15 2.06 -0.06 -18.72
CA VAL A 15 1.20 -0.80 -17.78
C VAL A 15 -0.03 -1.36 -18.49
N GLN A 16 -0.66 -0.58 -19.36
CA GLN A 16 -1.80 -1.07 -20.16
C GLN A 16 -1.40 -2.22 -21.09
N ALA A 17 -0.26 -2.13 -21.76
CA ALA A 17 0.24 -3.21 -22.61
C ALA A 17 0.57 -4.48 -21.82
N PHE A 18 1.10 -4.33 -20.60
CA PHE A 18 1.36 -5.45 -19.69
C PHE A 18 0.06 -6.11 -19.23
N GLY A 19 -0.95 -5.34 -18.80
CA GLY A 19 -2.26 -5.87 -18.43
C GLY A 19 -2.93 -6.62 -19.58
N LYS A 20 -2.90 -6.08 -20.80
CA LYS A 20 -3.44 -6.74 -22.00
C LYS A 20 -2.72 -8.04 -22.39
N LYS A 21 -1.49 -8.25 -21.92
CA LYS A 21 -0.73 -9.49 -22.17
C LYS A 21 -1.07 -10.58 -21.15
N HIS A 22 -1.68 -10.21 -20.04
CA HIS A 22 -1.89 -11.07 -18.89
C HIS A 22 -3.36 -11.01 -18.46
N ASP A 23 -4.20 -11.86 -19.06
CA ASP A 23 -5.66 -11.87 -18.85
C ASP A 23 -6.07 -12.13 -17.39
N TRP A 24 -5.17 -12.67 -16.57
CA TRP A 24 -5.38 -12.86 -15.13
C TRP A 24 -5.18 -11.58 -14.30
N ILE A 25 -4.66 -10.51 -14.91
CA ILE A 25 -4.45 -9.21 -14.27
C ILE A 25 -5.63 -8.29 -14.61
N GLU A 26 -6.54 -8.17 -13.67
CA GLU A 26 -7.59 -7.15 -13.70
C GLU A 26 -7.15 -5.92 -12.91
N LEU A 27 -7.18 -4.75 -13.54
CA LEU A 27 -6.84 -3.46 -12.92
C LEU A 27 -8.11 -2.69 -12.59
N PHE A 28 -8.38 -2.47 -11.30
CA PHE A 28 -9.49 -1.67 -10.82
C PHE A 28 -8.99 -0.30 -10.38
N PHE A 29 -9.47 0.77 -11.03
CA PHE A 29 -9.10 2.14 -10.69
C PHE A 29 -10.14 2.75 -9.75
N LEU A 30 -9.68 3.25 -8.60
CA LEU A 30 -10.53 3.96 -7.66
C LEU A 30 -11.10 5.25 -8.28
N PRO A 31 -12.28 5.72 -7.85
CA PRO A 31 -12.79 7.03 -8.27
C PRO A 31 -11.83 8.15 -7.87
N ALA A 32 -11.86 9.27 -8.62
CA ALA A 32 -10.98 10.39 -8.36
C ALA A 32 -11.25 11.02 -6.98
N TYR A 33 -10.17 11.49 -6.33
CA TYR A 33 -10.21 12.22 -5.05
C TYR A 33 -10.81 11.45 -3.86
N LEU A 34 -10.70 10.12 -3.85
CA LEU A 34 -11.16 9.25 -2.77
C LEU A 34 -9.99 8.55 -2.04
N PRO A 35 -9.03 9.27 -1.42
CA PRO A 35 -7.86 8.67 -0.76
C PRO A 35 -8.25 7.75 0.41
N GLU A 36 -9.38 7.98 1.07
CA GLU A 36 -9.92 7.13 2.14
C GLU A 36 -10.33 5.72 1.66
N TYR A 37 -10.50 5.55 0.34
CA TYR A 37 -10.74 4.28 -0.34
C TYR A 37 -9.46 3.64 -0.88
N ASN A 38 -8.27 4.13 -0.50
CA ASN A 38 -7.04 3.40 -0.76
C ASN A 38 -6.55 2.74 0.54
N PRO A 39 -6.67 1.41 0.70
CA PRO A 39 -6.26 0.72 1.93
C PRO A 39 -4.79 0.93 2.27
N ILE A 40 -3.93 1.18 1.27
CA ILE A 40 -2.51 1.42 1.50
C ILE A 40 -2.26 2.71 2.30
N GLU A 41 -3.14 3.70 2.22
CA GLU A 41 -2.99 4.95 2.99
C GLU A 41 -3.13 4.70 4.50
N ARG A 42 -4.05 3.81 4.89
CA ARG A 42 -4.16 3.36 6.29
C ARG A 42 -2.87 2.66 6.74
N PHE A 43 -2.31 1.80 5.88
CA PHE A 43 -1.03 1.16 6.17
C PHE A 43 0.11 2.17 6.30
N TRP A 44 0.21 3.15 5.40
CA TRP A 44 1.22 4.20 5.47
C TRP A 44 1.10 5.04 6.73
N HIS A 45 -0.11 5.39 7.15
CA HIS A 45 -0.34 6.11 8.40
C HIS A 45 0.18 5.31 9.61
N TRP A 46 -0.21 4.05 9.71
CA TRP A 46 0.26 3.14 10.76
C TRP A 46 1.78 2.96 10.74
N LEU A 47 2.36 2.71 9.57
CA LEU A 47 3.81 2.50 9.39
C LEU A 47 4.59 3.74 9.84
N LYS A 48 4.18 4.93 9.37
CA LYS A 48 4.83 6.20 9.72
C LYS A 48 4.82 6.46 11.22
N GLN A 49 3.71 6.20 11.91
CA GLN A 49 3.65 6.33 13.36
C GLN A 49 4.62 5.40 14.09
N LYS A 50 4.85 4.18 13.59
CA LYS A 50 5.77 3.22 14.22
C LYS A 50 7.24 3.49 13.93
N VAL A 51 7.54 4.01 12.73
CA VAL A 51 8.92 4.32 12.33
C VAL A 51 9.37 5.67 12.89
N TYR A 52 8.54 6.72 12.80
CA TYR A 52 8.90 8.08 13.19
C TYR A 52 8.44 8.48 14.59
N GLY A 53 7.56 7.71 15.24
CA GLY A 53 6.81 8.13 16.43
C GLY A 53 7.62 8.80 17.54
N CYS A 54 8.91 8.47 17.70
CA CYS A 54 9.87 9.19 18.54
C CYS A 54 11.32 9.08 18.03
N LYS A 55 11.55 8.92 16.71
CA LYS A 55 12.89 8.63 16.16
C LYS A 55 13.19 9.53 14.96
N SER A 56 14.36 10.16 14.99
CA SER A 56 14.99 10.75 13.82
C SER A 56 16.04 9.78 13.27
N PHE A 57 16.28 9.85 11.96
CA PHE A 57 17.30 9.07 11.26
C PHE A 57 18.31 10.03 10.65
N THR A 58 19.58 9.66 10.69
CA THR A 58 20.65 10.50 10.16
C THR A 58 20.86 10.23 8.67
N THR A 59 20.63 9.00 8.25
CA THR A 59 20.78 8.58 6.85
C THR A 59 19.50 7.96 6.31
N MET A 60 19.35 8.01 4.97
CA MET A 60 18.27 7.31 4.28
C MET A 60 18.36 5.79 4.45
N GLU A 61 19.57 5.25 4.55
CA GLU A 61 19.79 3.81 4.73
C GLU A 61 19.23 3.32 6.06
N GLU A 62 19.49 4.03 7.16
CA GLU A 62 18.94 3.72 8.49
C GLU A 62 17.41 3.68 8.47
N LEU A 63 16.79 4.67 7.81
CA LEU A 63 15.34 4.73 7.65
C LEU A 63 14.80 3.52 6.89
N ILE A 64 15.40 3.19 5.75
CA ILE A 64 15.01 2.04 4.92
C ILE A 64 15.14 0.73 5.72
N GLN A 65 16.24 0.55 6.45
CA GLN A 65 16.45 -0.63 7.29
C GLN A 65 15.38 -0.77 8.38
N GLN A 66 14.98 0.33 9.04
CA GLN A 66 13.89 0.28 10.01
C GLN A 66 12.55 -0.06 9.38
N ILE A 67 12.24 0.51 8.21
CA ILE A 67 11.02 0.19 7.47
C ILE A 67 10.99 -1.30 7.11
N HIS A 68 12.07 -1.85 6.55
CA HIS A 68 12.18 -3.27 6.22
C HIS A 68 12.00 -4.17 7.44
N LYS A 69 12.66 -3.84 8.55
CA LYS A 69 12.52 -4.59 9.80
C LYS A 69 11.07 -4.61 10.30
N LEU A 70 10.39 -3.46 10.27
CA LEU A 70 8.99 -3.37 10.69
C LEU A 70 8.06 -4.16 9.77
N ILE A 71 8.25 -4.07 8.44
CA ILE A 71 7.48 -4.83 7.45
C ILE A 71 7.68 -6.34 7.65
N TRP A 72 8.91 -6.78 7.91
CA TRP A 72 9.19 -8.18 8.21
C TRP A 72 8.46 -8.65 9.47
N HIS A 73 8.52 -7.88 10.56
CA HIS A 73 7.75 -8.21 11.78
C HIS A 73 6.24 -8.22 11.55
N PHE A 74 5.73 -7.34 10.68
CA PHE A 74 4.32 -7.31 10.31
C PHE A 74 3.92 -8.60 9.57
N HIS A 75 4.71 -8.98 8.56
CA HIS A 75 4.50 -10.22 7.80
C HIS A 75 4.53 -11.47 8.68
N GLU A 76 5.47 -11.53 9.63
CA GLU A 76 5.61 -12.64 10.57
C GLU A 76 4.59 -12.64 11.72
N GLY A 77 3.67 -11.67 11.76
CA GLY A 77 2.68 -11.53 12.84
C GLY A 77 3.28 -11.19 14.21
N ARG A 78 4.52 -10.67 14.24
CA ARG A 78 5.28 -10.35 15.47
C ARG A 78 5.12 -8.90 15.93
N THR A 79 4.22 -8.14 15.32
CA THR A 79 3.95 -6.74 15.71
C THR A 79 3.03 -6.68 16.92
N VAL A 80 3.38 -5.84 17.91
CA VAL A 80 2.59 -5.67 19.15
C VAL A 80 1.21 -5.07 18.86
N SER A 81 1.13 -4.11 17.93
CA SER A 81 -0.14 -3.52 17.50
C SER A 81 -0.43 -3.94 16.06
N LYS A 82 -1.57 -4.58 15.84
CA LYS A 82 -2.04 -4.95 14.51
C LYS A 82 -2.82 -3.80 13.89
N ILE A 83 -2.58 -3.54 12.61
CA ILE A 83 -3.48 -2.70 11.81
C ILE A 83 -4.67 -3.56 11.40
N HIS A 84 -5.88 -3.05 11.65
CA HIS A 84 -7.10 -3.66 11.14
C HIS A 84 -7.45 -2.99 9.83
N PHE A 85 -7.56 -3.79 8.78
CA PHE A 85 -8.11 -3.33 7.52
C PHE A 85 -9.60 -3.66 7.50
N ASN A 86 -10.44 -2.64 7.32
CA ASN A 86 -11.83 -2.83 6.94
C ASN A 86 -11.88 -2.80 5.40
N TYR A 87 -12.38 -3.90 4.82
CA TYR A 87 -12.58 -4.04 3.39
C TYR A 87 -14.06 -4.14 2.99
N ASP A 88 -14.99 -3.83 3.90
CA ASP A 88 -16.43 -3.91 3.64
C ASP A 88 -16.83 -3.03 2.45
N ALA A 89 -16.17 -1.88 2.29
CA ALA A 89 -16.35 -0.97 1.15
C ALA A 89 -15.93 -1.56 -0.21
N TYR A 90 -15.22 -2.70 -0.24
CA TYR A 90 -14.84 -3.43 -1.45
C TYR A 90 -15.54 -4.79 -1.55
N SER A 91 -16.49 -5.09 -0.66
CA SER A 91 -17.22 -6.36 -0.69
C SER A 91 -17.96 -6.57 -2.01
N ASP A 92 -18.45 -5.49 -2.62
CA ASP A 92 -19.10 -5.52 -3.94
C ASP A 92 -18.11 -5.67 -5.12
N LEU A 93 -16.79 -5.59 -4.87
CA LEU A 93 -15.73 -5.72 -5.87
C LEU A 93 -15.03 -7.09 -5.85
N LEU A 94 -15.29 -7.91 -4.83
CA LEU A 94 -14.69 -9.24 -4.61
C LEU A 94 -15.71 -10.34 -4.90
#